data_AF-A0A6I8NUR8-F1
#
_entry.id   AF-A0A6I8NUR8-F1
#
_cell.length_a   1.000
_cell.length_b   1.000
_cell.length_c   1.000
_cell.angle_alpha   90.00
_cell.angle_beta   90.00
_cell.angle_gamma   90.00
#
_symmetry.space_group_name_H-M   'P 1'
#
loop_
_entity.id
_entity.type
_entity.pdbx_description
1 polymer ?
#
loop_
_entity_poly.entity_id
_entity_poly.type
_entity_poly.pdbx_seq_one_letter_code
_entity_poly.pdbx_strand_id
1 'polypeptide(L)'
;MPFEKGKPFKIVFMVLGDKFQVAVNGKHLLLYAHRMEPLLVDTLSISGQVRVLSFGFRPGPRSTETVAAARSEARCWFQVLPYSARLSSPMAPGRTVAIKGEVDKDPKGTFHVNLRVGGSRDIALHLNPRQKSRTFVRNSFLRDSWGEEEKSLPDFPFGPGMYFEMLIYCEARQYKVAVNGEHVLEYKHRFTDLAEVDTVEVQGDVRLLDVADW
;
A
#
# COMPACT_ATOMS: atom_id res chain seq x y z
N MET A 1 -17.61 13.24 24.88
CA MET A 1 -16.79 12.12 24.38
C MET A 1 -17.67 10.89 24.24
N PRO A 2 -18.00 10.37 23.04
CA PRO A 2 -18.98 9.28 22.86
C PRO A 2 -18.39 7.86 22.93
N PHE A 3 -17.11 7.71 23.24
CA PHE A 3 -16.38 6.44 23.26
C PHE A 3 -15.94 6.09 24.68
N GLU A 4 -16.10 4.83 25.06
CA GLU A 4 -15.73 4.30 26.38
C GLU A 4 -15.01 2.96 26.23
N LYS A 5 -13.98 2.73 27.07
CA LYS A 5 -13.18 1.50 27.04
C LYS A 5 -14.08 0.28 27.32
N GLY A 6 -13.98 -0.74 26.46
CA GLY A 6 -14.74 -1.98 26.60
C GLY A 6 -16.20 -1.91 26.17
N LYS A 7 -16.69 -0.75 25.70
CA LYS A 7 -18.05 -0.61 25.18
C LYS A 7 -18.05 -0.67 23.65
N PRO A 8 -18.99 -1.41 23.03
CA PRO A 8 -19.15 -1.38 21.58
C PRO A 8 -19.68 -0.02 21.14
N PHE A 9 -19.33 0.37 19.92
CA PHE A 9 -19.85 1.58 19.30
C PHE A 9 -20.15 1.35 17.82
N LYS A 10 -21.00 2.20 17.26
CA LYS A 10 -21.30 2.27 15.84
C LYS A 10 -21.02 3.67 15.32
N ILE A 11 -20.07 3.80 14.39
CA ILE A 11 -19.80 5.05 13.68
C ILE A 11 -20.50 4.99 12.32
N VAL A 12 -21.11 6.10 11.92
CA VAL A 12 -21.68 6.29 10.59
C VAL A 12 -21.07 7.55 10.00
N PHE A 13 -20.36 7.39 8.88
CA PHE A 13 -19.87 8.48 8.05
C PHE A 13 -20.85 8.66 6.89
N MET A 14 -21.49 9.82 6.82
CA MET A 14 -22.38 10.19 5.71
C MET A 14 -21.63 11.17 4.82
N VAL A 15 -21.46 10.82 3.55
CA VAL A 15 -20.78 11.65 2.56
C VAL A 15 -21.82 12.60 1.95
N LEU A 16 -21.72 13.90 2.25
CA LEU A 16 -22.51 14.96 1.64
C LEU A 16 -21.66 15.67 0.58
N GLY A 17 -22.27 16.56 -0.22
CA GLY A 17 -21.56 17.24 -1.31
C GLY A 17 -20.36 18.08 -0.86
N ASP A 18 -20.41 18.67 0.33
CA ASP A 18 -19.43 19.63 0.85
C ASP A 18 -18.70 19.16 2.13
N LYS A 19 -19.18 18.07 2.75
CA LYS A 19 -18.66 17.59 4.05
C LYS A 19 -18.97 16.13 4.31
N PHE A 20 -18.25 15.55 5.27
CA PHE A 20 -18.68 14.36 5.99
C PHE A 20 -19.55 14.77 7.18
N GLN A 21 -20.67 14.08 7.38
CA GLN A 21 -21.43 14.12 8.62
C GLN A 21 -21.19 12.82 9.39
N VAL A 22 -20.72 12.95 10.63
CA VAL A 22 -20.35 11.81 11.47
C VAL A 22 -21.32 11.65 12.62
N ALA A 23 -21.82 10.44 12.80
CA ALA A 23 -22.68 10.05 13.92
C ALA A 23 -22.09 8.86 14.67
N VAL A 24 -22.24 8.85 16.00
CA VAL A 24 -21.82 7.75 16.87
C VAL A 24 -23.02 7.29 17.68
N ASN A 25 -23.30 5.99 17.66
CA ASN A 25 -24.43 5.37 18.37
C ASN A 25 -25.78 6.05 18.06
N GLY A 26 -25.97 6.42 16.80
CA GLY A 26 -27.18 7.08 16.30
C GLY A 26 -27.29 8.58 16.64
N LYS A 27 -26.34 9.15 17.39
CA LYS A 27 -26.31 10.58 17.72
C LYS A 27 -25.30 11.31 16.83
N HIS A 28 -25.68 12.50 16.36
CA HIS A 28 -24.76 13.38 15.65
C HIS A 28 -23.55 13.69 16.53
N LEU A 29 -22.35 13.61 15.94
CA LEU A 29 -21.10 13.93 16.63
C LEU A 29 -20.46 15.20 16.06
N LEU A 30 -20.21 15.23 14.74
CA LEU A 30 -19.51 16.34 14.10
C LEU A 30 -19.79 16.42 12.59
N LEU A 31 -19.40 17.56 12.03
CA LEU A 31 -19.28 17.80 10.59
C LEU A 31 -17.79 18.02 10.26
N TYR A 32 -17.34 17.49 9.14
CA TYR A 32 -15.97 17.67 8.64
C TYR A 32 -16.01 18.09 7.18
N ALA A 33 -15.68 19.35 6.89
CA ALA A 33 -15.65 19.86 5.53
C ALA A 33 -14.64 19.10 4.66
N HIS A 34 -15.00 18.87 3.40
CA HIS A 34 -14.08 18.24 2.45
C HIS A 34 -12.86 19.13 2.22
N ARG A 35 -11.67 18.54 2.36
CA ARG A 35 -10.39 19.21 2.03
C ARG A 35 -9.74 18.61 0.78
N MET A 36 -10.38 17.58 0.24
CA MET A 36 -10.04 16.89 -1.00
C MET A 36 -11.36 16.43 -1.62
N GLU A 37 -11.37 16.24 -2.94
CA GLU A 37 -12.55 15.73 -3.61
C GLU A 37 -12.92 14.33 -3.09
N PRO A 38 -14.16 14.09 -2.64
CA PRO A 38 -14.56 12.80 -2.09
C PRO A 38 -14.39 11.64 -3.07
N LEU A 39 -14.42 11.93 -4.38
CA LEU A 39 -14.22 10.94 -5.44
C LEU A 39 -12.79 10.38 -5.48
N LEU A 40 -11.81 11.09 -4.90
CA LEU A 40 -10.43 10.62 -4.79
C LEU A 40 -10.20 9.72 -3.58
N VAL A 41 -11.19 9.57 -2.69
CA VAL A 41 -11.10 8.70 -1.51
C VAL A 41 -11.46 7.28 -1.90
N ASP A 42 -10.46 6.39 -1.96
CA ASP A 42 -10.63 5.00 -2.40
C ASP A 42 -10.32 3.96 -1.31
N THR A 43 -9.69 4.38 -0.20
CA THR A 43 -9.14 3.49 0.81
C THR A 43 -9.71 3.83 2.19
N LEU A 44 -10.25 2.81 2.87
CA LEU A 44 -10.61 2.90 4.29
C LEU A 44 -9.56 2.15 5.12
N SER A 45 -8.85 2.86 5.98
CA SER A 45 -7.94 2.26 6.96
C SER A 45 -8.48 2.44 8.37
N ILE A 46 -8.37 1.39 9.20
CA ILE A 46 -8.74 1.41 10.62
C ILE A 46 -7.53 0.91 11.40
N SER A 47 -7.01 1.74 12.30
CA SER A 47 -5.82 1.46 13.09
C SER A 47 -6.03 1.84 14.56
N GLY A 48 -5.09 1.44 15.42
CA GLY A 48 -5.13 1.66 16.86
C GLY A 48 -5.76 0.50 17.64
N GLN A 49 -5.95 0.70 18.96
CA GLN A 49 -6.49 -0.32 19.87
C GLN A 49 -8.02 -0.44 19.74
N VAL A 50 -8.48 -0.98 18.62
CA VAL A 50 -9.91 -1.16 18.32
C VAL A 50 -10.15 -2.55 17.72
N ARG A 51 -11.22 -3.21 18.14
CA ARG A 51 -11.70 -4.45 17.51
C ARG A 51 -12.89 -4.13 16.60
N VAL A 52 -12.73 -4.35 15.31
CA VAL A 52 -13.80 -4.14 14.32
C VAL A 52 -14.68 -5.40 14.25
N LEU A 53 -15.96 -5.26 14.57
CA LEU A 53 -16.92 -6.37 14.46
C LEU A 53 -17.49 -6.49 13.05
N SER A 54 -17.77 -5.36 12.41
CA SER A 54 -18.22 -5.28 11.03
C SER A 54 -18.03 -3.86 10.49
N PHE A 55 -17.97 -3.76 9.17
CA PHE A 55 -18.07 -2.50 8.43
C PHE A 55 -18.95 -2.74 7.20
N GLY A 56 -19.44 -1.67 6.59
CA GLY A 56 -20.22 -1.78 5.36
C GLY A 56 -20.56 -0.43 4.76
N PHE A 57 -20.80 -0.44 3.45
CA PHE A 57 -21.18 0.74 2.69
C PHE A 57 -22.67 0.66 2.36
N ARG A 58 -23.38 1.76 2.57
CA ARG A 58 -24.78 1.89 2.15
C ARG A 58 -24.86 2.96 1.07
N PRO A 59 -25.26 2.62 -0.16
CA PRO A 59 -25.53 3.65 -1.17
C PRO A 59 -26.66 4.55 -0.69
N GLY A 60 -26.48 5.86 -0.79
CA GLY A 60 -27.54 6.82 -0.46
C GLY A 60 -28.72 6.73 -1.43
N PRO A 61 -29.89 7.31 -1.07
CA PRO A 61 -30.99 7.47 -2.01
C PRO A 61 -30.51 8.31 -3.20
N ARG A 62 -30.42 7.67 -4.37
CA ARG A 62 -29.93 8.28 -5.61
C ARG A 62 -30.86 9.39 -6.08
N SER A 63 -30.35 10.59 -6.29
CA SER A 63 -30.84 11.43 -7.39
C SER A 63 -30.49 10.69 -8.69
N THR A 64 -31.50 10.37 -9.48
CA THR A 64 -31.44 9.46 -10.64
C THR A 64 -30.62 9.97 -11.83
N GLU A 65 -30.04 11.17 -11.78
CA GLU A 65 -29.45 11.81 -12.96
C GLU A 65 -27.93 11.65 -13.10
N THR A 66 -27.20 11.23 -12.06
CA THR A 66 -25.71 11.28 -12.11
C THR A 66 -25.03 9.90 -12.25
N VAL A 67 -25.79 8.80 -12.20
CA VAL A 67 -25.20 7.45 -12.15
C VAL A 67 -24.94 6.85 -13.54
N ALA A 68 -25.54 7.41 -14.60
CA ALA A 68 -25.31 6.96 -15.97
C ALA A 68 -24.00 7.53 -16.57
N ALA A 69 -23.60 8.74 -16.19
CA ALA A 69 -22.37 9.37 -16.68
C ALA A 69 -21.10 8.85 -15.98
N ALA A 70 -21.18 8.48 -14.69
CA ALA A 70 -20.03 7.99 -13.93
C ALA A 70 -19.69 6.51 -14.21
N ARG A 71 -20.53 5.77 -14.96
CA ARG A 71 -20.27 4.38 -15.36
C ARG A 71 -19.42 4.25 -16.63
N SER A 72 -19.02 5.37 -17.23
CA SER A 72 -18.23 5.40 -18.46
C SER A 72 -16.73 5.62 -18.23
N GLU A 73 -16.27 5.90 -17.00
CA GLU A 73 -14.86 6.23 -16.75
C GLU A 73 -14.29 5.64 -15.45
N ALA A 74 -14.83 4.52 -14.96
CA ALA A 74 -14.00 3.60 -14.19
C ALA A 74 -12.99 2.94 -15.15
N ARG A 75 -12.08 3.74 -15.72
CA ARG A 75 -10.78 3.24 -16.14
C ARG A 75 -10.21 2.64 -14.88
N CYS A 76 -10.17 1.32 -14.82
CA CYS A 76 -9.35 0.63 -13.86
C CYS A 76 -7.92 1.00 -14.26
N TRP A 77 -7.39 2.09 -13.68
CA TRP A 77 -6.07 2.62 -14.01
C TRP A 77 -5.03 1.69 -13.39
N PHE A 78 -4.89 0.51 -13.99
CA PHE A 78 -3.72 -0.32 -13.72
C PHE A 78 -2.50 0.42 -14.23
N GLN A 79 -1.47 0.48 -13.41
CA GLN A 79 -0.19 1.03 -13.82
C GLN A 79 0.45 0.05 -14.81
N VAL A 80 0.97 0.57 -15.92
CA VAL A 80 1.62 -0.25 -16.94
C VAL A 80 2.95 -0.76 -16.38
N LEU A 81 3.22 -2.06 -16.55
CA LEU A 81 4.51 -2.65 -16.19
C LEU A 81 5.45 -2.75 -17.41
N PRO A 82 6.77 -2.57 -17.24
CA PRO A 82 7.45 -2.23 -15.99
C PRO A 82 7.11 -0.81 -15.51
N TYR A 83 6.83 -0.69 -14.22
CA TYR A 83 6.60 0.59 -13.57
C TYR A 83 7.92 1.11 -13.00
N SER A 84 8.21 2.38 -13.25
CA SER A 84 9.36 3.08 -12.69
C SER A 84 8.97 4.53 -12.45
N ALA A 85 9.18 5.01 -11.23
CA ALA A 85 8.88 6.38 -10.85
C ALA A 85 9.86 6.89 -9.80
N ARG A 86 10.15 8.19 -9.84
CA ARG A 86 10.86 8.86 -8.75
C ARG A 86 9.94 9.01 -7.55
N LEU A 87 10.50 8.84 -6.35
CA LEU A 87 9.83 9.13 -5.09
C LEU A 87 9.60 10.65 -4.96
N SER A 88 8.51 11.05 -4.29
CA SER A 88 8.20 12.47 -4.05
C SER A 88 9.27 13.18 -3.22
N SER A 89 10.04 12.42 -2.45
CA SER A 89 11.26 12.85 -1.77
C SER A 89 12.20 11.65 -1.62
N PRO A 90 13.53 11.87 -1.53
CA PRO A 90 14.49 10.80 -1.34
C PRO A 90 14.20 9.95 -0.09
N MET A 91 14.76 8.74 -0.07
CA MET A 91 14.62 7.87 1.08
C MET A 91 15.34 8.44 2.30
N ALA A 92 14.71 8.30 3.46
CA ALA A 92 15.24 8.73 4.74
C ALA A 92 14.53 7.96 5.87
N PRO A 93 15.11 7.88 7.08
CA PRO A 93 14.44 7.28 8.21
C PRO A 93 13.07 7.94 8.46
N GLY A 94 12.02 7.13 8.60
CA GLY A 94 10.63 7.57 8.74
C GLY A 94 9.82 7.55 7.43
N ARG A 95 10.48 7.44 6.27
CA ARG A 95 9.81 7.39 4.96
C ARG A 95 9.18 6.02 4.72
N THR A 96 8.04 6.03 4.02
CA THR A 96 7.27 4.84 3.67
C THR A 96 6.97 4.82 2.18
N VAL A 97 7.12 3.67 1.54
CA VAL A 97 6.60 3.40 0.19
C VAL A 97 5.53 2.31 0.29
N ALA A 98 4.36 2.59 -0.25
CA ALA A 98 3.24 1.67 -0.32
C ALA A 98 3.03 1.20 -1.76
N ILE A 99 2.87 -0.11 -1.94
CA ILE A 99 2.59 -0.75 -3.22
C ILE A 99 1.31 -1.56 -3.07
N LYS A 100 0.27 -1.23 -3.84
CA LYS A 100 -0.97 -2.00 -3.91
C LYS A 100 -1.02 -2.74 -5.24
N GLY A 101 -1.33 -4.03 -5.19
CA GLY A 101 -1.38 -4.85 -6.39
C GLY A 101 -2.23 -6.10 -6.22
N GLU A 102 -2.46 -6.79 -7.33
CA GLU A 102 -3.00 -8.15 -7.37
C GLU A 102 -1.94 -9.04 -8.01
N VAL A 103 -1.50 -10.11 -7.34
CA VAL A 103 -0.63 -11.11 -7.99
C VAL A 103 -1.40 -11.71 -9.16
N ASP A 104 -0.73 -11.95 -10.29
CA ASP A 104 -1.40 -12.56 -11.43
C ASP A 104 -2.05 -13.90 -11.04
N LYS A 105 -3.19 -14.22 -11.68
CA LYS A 105 -3.97 -15.45 -11.42
C LYS A 105 -3.22 -16.72 -11.82
N ASP A 106 -2.34 -16.61 -12.81
CA ASP A 106 -1.47 -17.68 -13.30
C ASP A 106 -0.03 -17.15 -13.43
N PRO A 107 0.67 -16.94 -12.29
CA PRO A 107 2.00 -16.35 -12.28
C PRO A 107 3.01 -17.36 -12.81
N LYS A 108 3.73 -17.01 -13.88
CA LYS A 108 4.69 -17.89 -14.57
C LYS A 108 6.07 -17.91 -13.90
N GLY A 109 6.35 -16.94 -13.04
CA GLY A 109 7.62 -16.76 -12.37
C GLY A 109 7.48 -15.95 -11.08
N THR A 110 7.86 -14.68 -11.15
CA THR A 110 8.06 -13.83 -9.98
C THR A 110 7.65 -12.40 -10.31
N PHE A 111 7.32 -11.61 -9.28
CA PHE A 111 7.36 -10.16 -9.39
C PHE A 111 8.42 -9.60 -8.45
N HIS A 112 8.81 -8.36 -8.67
CA HIS A 112 9.74 -7.69 -7.78
C HIS A 112 9.42 -6.21 -7.62
N VAL A 113 9.84 -5.69 -6.48
CA VAL A 113 9.84 -4.27 -6.14
C VAL A 113 11.28 -3.88 -5.83
N ASN A 114 11.79 -2.84 -6.49
CA ASN A 114 13.13 -2.31 -6.26
C ASN A 114 13.05 -0.90 -5.69
N LEU A 115 13.91 -0.60 -4.72
CA LEU A 115 14.33 0.76 -4.40
C LEU A 115 15.71 0.98 -4.98
N ARG A 116 15.82 1.94 -5.90
CA ARG A 116 17.02 2.19 -6.70
C ARG A 116 17.72 3.46 -6.31
N VAL A 117 19.04 3.44 -6.53
CA VAL A 117 19.92 4.57 -6.36
C VAL A 117 19.91 5.41 -7.64
N GLY A 118 19.55 6.68 -7.52
CA GLY A 118 19.45 7.63 -8.62
C GLY A 118 20.76 7.74 -9.40
N GLY A 119 20.67 7.84 -10.73
CA GLY A 119 21.85 8.03 -11.59
C GLY A 119 22.81 6.83 -11.65
N SER A 120 22.47 5.68 -11.06
CA SER A 120 23.30 4.47 -11.10
C SER A 120 22.48 3.21 -11.43
N ARG A 121 23.18 2.08 -11.55
CA ARG A 121 22.54 0.76 -11.70
C ARG A 121 22.23 0.08 -10.36
N ASP A 122 22.62 0.70 -9.25
CA ASP A 122 22.53 0.08 -7.94
C ASP A 122 21.07 -0.02 -7.47
N ILE A 123 20.77 -1.14 -6.82
CA ILE A 123 19.50 -1.45 -6.18
C ILE A 123 19.77 -1.59 -4.69
N ALA A 124 19.34 -0.60 -3.90
CA ALA A 124 19.51 -0.58 -2.45
C ALA A 124 18.69 -1.69 -1.79
N LEU A 125 17.48 -1.93 -2.28
CA LEU A 125 16.58 -2.99 -1.82
C LEU A 125 15.88 -3.64 -3.01
N HIS A 126 16.06 -4.94 -3.17
CA HIS A 126 15.33 -5.80 -4.10
C HIS A 126 14.44 -6.74 -3.30
N LEU A 127 13.13 -6.63 -3.50
CA LEU A 127 12.11 -7.49 -2.90
C LEU A 127 11.52 -8.37 -4.00
N ASN A 128 11.68 -9.69 -3.91
CA ASN A 128 11.28 -10.62 -4.96
C ASN A 128 10.50 -11.83 -4.44
N PRO A 129 9.17 -11.71 -4.33
CA PRO A 129 8.29 -12.85 -4.10
C PRO A 129 8.32 -13.82 -5.29
N ARG A 130 8.73 -15.06 -5.02
CA ARG A 130 8.81 -16.16 -5.99
C ARG A 130 7.68 -17.14 -5.73
N GLN A 131 6.68 -17.17 -6.60
CA GLN A 131 5.48 -17.98 -6.37
C GLN A 131 5.76 -19.48 -6.39
N LYS A 132 6.53 -19.95 -7.37
CA LYS A 132 6.82 -21.38 -7.54
C LYS A 132 7.52 -22.01 -6.33
N SER A 133 8.48 -21.31 -5.73
CA SER A 133 9.23 -21.80 -4.57
C SER A 133 8.67 -21.32 -3.23
N ARG A 134 7.58 -20.53 -3.25
CA ARG A 134 6.99 -19.86 -2.08
C ARG A 134 8.06 -19.18 -1.20
N THR A 135 8.98 -18.48 -1.85
CA THR A 135 10.10 -17.81 -1.18
C THR A 135 10.05 -16.33 -1.47
N PHE A 136 10.26 -15.50 -0.46
CA PHE A 136 10.33 -14.05 -0.66
C PHE A 136 11.75 -13.58 -0.38
N VAL A 137 12.48 -13.39 -1.49
CA VAL A 137 13.90 -13.05 -1.49
C VAL A 137 14.10 -11.57 -1.27
N ARG A 138 15.07 -11.21 -0.44
CA ARG A 138 15.59 -9.84 -0.30
C ARG A 138 17.07 -9.81 -0.64
N ASN A 139 17.50 -8.79 -1.38
CA ASN A 139 18.90 -8.58 -1.72
C ASN A 139 19.19 -7.11 -2.07
N SER A 140 20.45 -6.80 -2.33
CA SER A 140 20.89 -5.55 -2.97
C SER A 140 21.75 -5.91 -4.18
N PHE A 141 21.66 -5.10 -5.22
CA PHE A 141 22.57 -5.15 -6.38
C PHE A 141 23.46 -3.92 -6.30
N LEU A 142 24.72 -4.09 -5.92
CA LEU A 142 25.65 -2.99 -5.68
C LEU A 142 26.93 -3.25 -6.45
N ARG A 143 27.48 -2.22 -7.10
CA ARG A 143 28.74 -2.31 -7.86
C ARG A 143 28.70 -3.45 -8.87
N ASP A 144 27.60 -3.50 -9.63
CA ASP A 144 27.37 -4.48 -10.70
C ASP A 144 27.30 -5.95 -10.25
N SER A 145 27.00 -6.21 -8.98
CA SER A 145 26.89 -7.57 -8.44
C SER A 145 25.74 -7.71 -7.45
N TRP A 146 25.10 -8.88 -7.46
CA TRP A 146 24.16 -9.28 -6.41
C TRP A 146 24.91 -9.68 -5.15
N GLY A 147 24.43 -9.25 -3.99
CA GLY A 147 24.92 -9.73 -2.71
C GLY A 147 24.36 -11.10 -2.32
N GLU A 148 24.50 -11.46 -1.05
CA GLU A 148 23.89 -12.66 -0.48
C GLU A 148 22.37 -12.52 -0.35
N GLU A 149 21.62 -13.52 -0.81
CA GLU A 149 20.14 -13.54 -0.71
C GLU A 149 19.68 -13.83 0.73
N GLU A 150 18.75 -13.02 1.25
CA GLU A 150 18.05 -13.29 2.50
C GLU A 150 16.65 -13.87 2.20
N LYS A 151 16.32 -15.02 2.81
CA LYS A 151 15.11 -15.81 2.49
C LYS A 151 14.26 -16.19 3.71
N SER A 152 14.82 -16.05 4.92
CA SER A 152 14.17 -16.51 6.15
C SER A 152 12.91 -15.71 6.42
N LEU A 153 11.79 -16.41 6.51
CA LEU A 153 10.44 -15.89 6.71
C LEU A 153 9.62 -16.92 7.48
N PRO A 154 8.70 -16.49 8.37
CA PRO A 154 7.78 -17.40 9.05
C PRO A 154 6.80 -18.01 8.05
N ASP A 155 6.17 -17.18 7.22
CA ASP A 155 5.18 -17.57 6.23
C ASP A 155 5.32 -16.74 4.94
N PHE A 156 4.92 -17.33 3.82
CA PHE A 156 4.93 -16.66 2.51
C PHE A 156 3.59 -15.93 2.26
N PRO A 157 3.56 -14.59 2.17
CA PRO A 157 2.31 -13.81 2.29
C PRO A 157 1.57 -13.57 0.97
N PHE A 158 1.98 -14.20 -0.13
CA PHE A 158 1.39 -13.99 -1.45
C PHE A 158 0.76 -15.26 -2.01
N GLY A 159 -0.27 -15.10 -2.85
CA GLY A 159 -0.88 -16.19 -3.60
C GLY A 159 -1.41 -15.72 -4.96
N PRO A 160 -1.60 -16.64 -5.93
CA PRO A 160 -2.15 -16.29 -7.25
C PRO A 160 -3.52 -15.59 -7.14
N GLY A 161 -3.70 -14.48 -7.87
CA GLY A 161 -4.93 -13.68 -7.84
C GLY A 161 -5.20 -12.94 -6.53
N MET A 162 -4.25 -12.96 -5.58
CA MET A 162 -4.41 -12.33 -4.28
C MET A 162 -4.07 -10.84 -4.36
N TYR A 163 -4.97 -10.01 -3.82
CA TYR A 163 -4.67 -8.62 -3.53
C TYR A 163 -3.63 -8.51 -2.42
N PHE A 164 -2.71 -7.56 -2.54
CA PHE A 164 -1.80 -7.19 -1.48
C PHE A 164 -1.62 -5.68 -1.38
N GLU A 165 -1.39 -5.22 -0.16
CA GLU A 165 -0.77 -3.93 0.15
C GLU A 165 0.58 -4.21 0.82
N MET A 166 1.67 -3.82 0.18
CA MET A 166 3.02 -3.91 0.71
C MET A 166 3.46 -2.54 1.19
N LEU A 167 3.92 -2.46 2.45
CA LEU A 167 4.53 -1.26 3.01
C LEU A 167 6.02 -1.49 3.22
N ILE A 168 6.85 -0.62 2.67
CA ILE A 168 8.30 -0.58 2.88
C ILE A 168 8.60 0.66 3.72
N TYR A 169 8.90 0.44 4.99
CA TYR A 169 9.23 1.49 5.95
C TYR A 169 10.75 1.58 6.13
N CYS A 170 11.32 2.77 5.97
CA CYS A 170 12.74 3.01 6.17
C CYS A 170 13.03 3.41 7.63
N GLU A 171 13.82 2.61 8.33
CA GLU A 171 14.41 2.98 9.62
C GLU A 171 15.86 3.44 9.45
N ALA A 172 16.47 3.93 10.54
CA ALA A 172 17.86 4.39 10.54
C ALA A 172 18.90 3.32 10.13
N ARG A 173 18.60 2.02 10.31
CA ARG A 173 19.56 0.92 10.09
C ARG A 173 19.06 -0.19 9.17
N GLN A 174 17.79 -0.16 8.80
CA GLN A 174 17.14 -1.24 8.06
C GLN A 174 15.84 -0.77 7.42
N TYR A 175 15.35 -1.54 6.46
CA TYR A 175 13.97 -1.50 6.01
C TYR A 175 13.13 -2.50 6.81
N LYS A 176 11.88 -2.13 7.09
CA LYS A 176 10.84 -3.03 7.57
C LYS A 176 9.78 -3.17 6.49
N VAL A 177 9.37 -4.40 6.22
CA VAL A 177 8.33 -4.68 5.24
C VAL A 177 7.15 -5.33 5.92
N ALA A 178 5.96 -4.80 5.64
CA ALA A 178 4.68 -5.36 6.04
C ALA A 178 3.85 -5.67 4.79
N VAL A 179 3.02 -6.71 4.85
CA VAL A 179 2.07 -7.07 3.80
C VAL A 179 0.70 -7.22 4.44
N ASN A 180 -0.31 -6.54 3.91
CA ASN A 180 -1.70 -6.56 4.39
C ASN A 180 -1.81 -6.24 5.90
N GLY A 181 -1.00 -5.31 6.38
CA GLY A 181 -0.99 -4.86 7.78
C GLY A 181 -0.17 -5.73 8.75
N GLU A 182 0.37 -6.86 8.28
CA GLU A 182 1.22 -7.74 9.11
C GLU A 182 2.69 -7.54 8.80
N HIS A 183 3.53 -7.44 9.84
CA HIS A 183 4.97 -7.37 9.66
C HIS A 183 5.50 -8.71 9.13
N VAL A 184 6.27 -8.65 8.04
CA VAL A 184 6.76 -9.84 7.34
C VAL A 184 8.26 -10.00 7.52
N LEU A 185 9.02 -8.92 7.36
CA LEU A 185 10.48 -9.00 7.37
C LEU A 185 11.19 -7.69 7.67
N GLU A 186 12.45 -7.83 8.05
CA GLU A 186 13.43 -6.74 8.13
C GLU A 186 14.57 -7.00 7.13
N TYR A 187 15.23 -5.92 6.69
CA TYR A 187 16.40 -5.99 5.81
C TYR A 187 17.39 -4.88 6.16
N LYS A 188 18.57 -5.25 6.67
CA LYS A 188 19.60 -4.27 7.06
C LYS A 188 20.12 -3.50 5.86
N HIS A 189 20.36 -2.20 6.04
CA HIS A 189 20.87 -1.34 4.97
C HIS A 189 22.26 -1.82 4.53
N ARG A 190 22.36 -2.31 3.29
CA ARG A 190 23.65 -2.57 2.62
C ARG A 190 24.16 -1.35 1.86
N PHE A 191 23.23 -0.52 1.38
CA PHE A 191 23.49 0.82 0.87
C PHE A 191 23.04 1.83 1.91
N THR A 192 23.97 2.64 2.42
CA THR A 192 23.75 3.50 3.60
C THR A 192 23.47 4.97 3.27
N ASP A 193 23.77 5.41 2.05
CA ASP A 193 23.49 6.79 1.62
C ASP A 193 22.04 6.93 1.16
N LEU A 194 21.11 6.87 2.11
CA LEU A 194 19.67 6.76 1.82
C LEU A 194 19.14 7.91 0.93
N ALA A 195 19.76 9.09 0.98
CA ALA A 195 19.36 10.25 0.17
C ALA A 195 19.57 10.04 -1.34
N GLU A 196 20.42 9.08 -1.74
CA GLU A 196 20.61 8.72 -3.14
C GLU A 196 19.57 7.67 -3.61
N VAL A 197 18.77 7.09 -2.71
CA VAL A 197 17.68 6.17 -3.07
C VAL A 197 16.43 6.99 -3.40
N ASP A 198 16.17 7.16 -4.69
CA ASP A 198 15.17 8.13 -5.19
C ASP A 198 14.12 7.53 -6.13
N THR A 199 14.21 6.23 -6.46
CA THR A 199 13.39 5.61 -7.49
C THR A 199 12.80 4.29 -7.01
N VAL A 200 11.52 4.07 -7.27
CA VAL A 200 10.83 2.79 -7.07
C VAL A 200 10.54 2.15 -8.41
N GLU A 201 10.81 0.85 -8.54
CA GLU A 201 10.43 0.05 -9.70
C GLU A 201 9.59 -1.15 -9.29
N VAL A 202 8.61 -1.49 -10.11
CA VAL A 202 7.81 -2.71 -9.96
C VAL A 202 7.74 -3.41 -11.32
N GLN A 203 7.98 -4.72 -11.34
CA GLN A 203 7.90 -5.52 -12.56
C GLN A 203 7.61 -6.98 -12.26
N GLY A 204 7.08 -7.70 -13.26
CA GLY A 204 6.84 -9.14 -13.24
C GLY A 204 5.36 -9.48 -13.16
N ASP A 205 5.05 -10.66 -12.63
CA ASP A 205 3.70 -11.25 -12.66
C ASP A 205 2.76 -10.65 -11.60
N VAL A 206 2.48 -9.35 -11.75
CA VAL A 206 1.64 -8.58 -10.85
C VAL A 206 0.83 -7.55 -11.64
N ARG A 207 -0.41 -7.33 -11.24
CA ARG A 207 -1.21 -6.19 -11.67
C ARG A 207 -1.04 -5.07 -10.66
N LEU A 208 -0.31 -4.02 -11.04
CA LEU A 208 -0.06 -2.88 -10.18
C LEU A 208 -1.28 -1.94 -10.15
N LEU A 209 -1.79 -1.66 -8.96
CA LEU A 209 -2.96 -0.82 -8.73
C LEU A 209 -2.55 0.60 -8.36
N ASP A 210 -1.62 0.72 -7.41
CA ASP A 210 -1.21 2.01 -6.85
C ASP A 210 0.19 1.95 -6.27
N VAL A 211 0.89 3.08 -6.31
CA VAL A 211 2.16 3.31 -5.63
C VAL A 211 2.12 4.70 -5.01
N ALA A 212 2.32 4.75 -3.69
CA ALA A 212 2.32 6.00 -2.93
C ALA A 212 3.55 6.05 -2.01
N ASP A 213 4.03 7.25 -1.72
CA ASP A 213 5.16 7.46 -0.82
C ASP A 213 4.95 8.69 0.09
N TRP A 214 5.40 8.61 1.35
CA TRP A 214 5.29 9.69 2.34
C TRP A 214 6.38 9.62 3.41
#